data_AF-A0A1I7TB53-F1
#
_entry.id   AF-A0A1I7TB53-F1
#
_cell.length_a   1.000
_cell.length_b   1.000
_cell.length_c   1.000
_cell.angle_alpha   90.00
_cell.angle_beta   90.00
_cell.angle_gamma   90.00
#
_symmetry.space_group_name_H-M   'P 1'
#
loop_
_entity.id
_entity.type
_entity.pdbx_description
1 polymer ?
#
loop_
_entity_poly.entity_id
_entity_poly.type
_entity_poly.pdbx_seq_one_letter_code
_entity_poly.pdbx_strand_id
1 'polypeptide(L)'
;MTVSLVPTIVRLIVPFEKHQLQPFDFRTYRGYQKQEYVMLFNYANTLPGFQDLSNASQNFLFRIACGVDFVISSSYYTNCIGTESKLLINQDGTYIQMMPLPLLGDEPGTELMFTKKEELEKYKNIIKPRVKSWIEFMPLYEALHPSFEENCILKALCCWQTAHFNLQECDKDTSEVMELVNSLIIMSFFEIMDGDPLINEILSTTTLFS
;
A
#
# COMPACT_ATOMS: atom_id res chain seq x y z
N MET A 1 38.69 18.96 -16.18
CA MET A 1 37.30 19.13 -16.67
C MET A 1 36.89 17.81 -17.30
N THR A 2 36.27 16.93 -16.53
CA THR A 2 35.68 15.68 -17.01
C THR A 2 34.24 15.70 -16.56
N VAL A 3 33.37 16.10 -17.49
CA VAL A 3 31.92 16.02 -17.30
C VAL A 3 31.56 14.54 -17.41
N SER A 4 31.32 13.91 -16.27
CA SER A 4 30.73 12.58 -16.21
C SER A 4 29.26 12.71 -16.59
N LEU A 5 28.95 12.45 -17.86
CA LEU A 5 27.59 12.22 -18.35
C LEU A 5 27.22 10.76 -18.04
N VAL A 6 27.00 10.45 -16.76
CA VAL A 6 26.08 9.38 -16.42
C VAL A 6 24.73 10.05 -16.32
N PRO A 7 23.75 9.73 -17.17
CA PRO A 7 22.38 10.12 -16.90
C PRO A 7 22.04 9.47 -15.57
N THR A 8 22.00 10.25 -14.49
CA THR A 8 21.30 9.87 -13.29
C THR A 8 19.90 9.56 -13.77
N ILE A 9 19.57 8.28 -13.93
CA ILE A 9 18.18 7.85 -13.93
C ILE A 9 17.69 8.35 -12.59
N VAL A 10 17.07 9.53 -12.59
CA VAL A 10 16.28 10.00 -11.47
C VAL A 10 15.28 8.89 -11.29
N ARG A 11 15.50 8.04 -10.29
CA ARG A 11 14.53 7.02 -9.91
C ARG A 11 13.22 7.76 -9.78
N LEU A 12 12.28 7.48 -10.67
CA LEU A 12 10.91 7.95 -10.50
C LEU A 12 10.37 7.14 -9.32
N ILE A 13 10.66 7.65 -8.13
CA ILE A 13 10.21 7.15 -6.83
C ILE A 13 8.67 7.17 -6.78
N VAL A 14 8.05 8.06 -7.57
CA VAL A 14 6.60 8.13 -7.80
C VAL A 14 6.34 8.05 -9.31
N PRO A 15 5.32 7.30 -9.79
CA PRO A 15 5.08 7.09 -11.22
C PRO A 15 4.44 8.28 -11.95
N PHE A 16 4.14 9.37 -11.23
CA PHE A 16 3.50 10.57 -11.76
C PHE A 16 4.04 11.83 -11.07
N GLU A 17 3.98 12.95 -11.78
CA GLU A 17 4.23 14.28 -11.25
C GLU A 17 2.94 14.95 -10.75
N LYS A 18 3.08 15.91 -9.83
CA LYS A 18 1.95 16.62 -9.22
C LYS A 18 0.99 17.26 -10.25
N HIS A 19 1.52 17.76 -11.36
CA HIS A 19 0.72 18.39 -12.42
C HIS A 19 -0.07 17.39 -13.28
N GLN A 20 0.30 16.10 -13.24
CA GLN A 20 -0.38 15.02 -13.98
C GLN A 20 -1.58 14.48 -13.21
N LEU A 21 -1.63 14.74 -11.89
CA LEU A 21 -2.68 14.25 -11.00
C LEU A 21 -4.07 14.76 -11.39
N GLN A 22 -5.06 13.88 -11.33
CA GLN A 22 -6.46 14.20 -11.64
C GLN A 22 -7.36 14.07 -10.39
N PRO A 23 -8.39 14.90 -10.23
CA PRO A 23 -9.37 14.69 -9.16
C PRO A 23 -10.02 13.31 -9.27
N PHE A 24 -10.12 12.60 -8.16
CA PHE A 24 -10.81 11.32 -8.10
C PHE A 24 -12.31 11.51 -8.34
N ASP A 25 -12.88 10.71 -9.26
CA ASP A 25 -14.31 10.66 -9.51
C ASP A 25 -14.86 9.25 -9.26
N PHE A 26 -15.64 9.11 -8.18
CA PHE A 26 -16.25 7.85 -7.79
C PHE A 26 -17.25 7.32 -8.83
N ARG A 27 -17.82 8.17 -9.69
CA ARG A 27 -18.80 7.75 -10.70
C ARG A 27 -18.13 6.95 -11.80
N THR A 28 -16.97 7.43 -12.26
CA THR A 28 -16.17 6.77 -13.29
C THR A 28 -15.23 5.69 -12.73
N TYR A 29 -14.94 5.71 -11.43
CA TYR A 29 -14.11 4.68 -10.78
C TYR A 29 -14.69 3.27 -10.94
N ARG A 30 -13.88 2.33 -11.44
CA ARG A 30 -14.25 0.93 -11.63
C ARG A 30 -13.38 -0.04 -10.83
N GLY A 31 -12.59 0.46 -9.88
CA GLY A 31 -11.47 -0.29 -9.33
C GLY A 31 -10.35 -0.40 -10.35
N TYR A 32 -9.47 -1.38 -10.15
CA TYR A 32 -8.40 -1.64 -11.10
C TYR A 32 -8.96 -2.01 -12.49
N GLN A 33 -8.30 -1.51 -13.51
CA GLN A 33 -8.50 -1.89 -14.90
C GLN A 33 -7.75 -3.17 -15.23
N LYS A 34 -8.08 -3.79 -16.37
CA LYS A 34 -7.49 -5.07 -16.79
C LYS A 34 -5.96 -5.04 -16.80
N GLN A 35 -5.36 -3.95 -17.27
CA GLN A 35 -3.92 -3.78 -17.34
C GLN A 35 -3.29 -3.67 -15.94
N GLU A 36 -3.94 -2.97 -15.01
CA GLU A 36 -3.45 -2.81 -13.64
C GLU A 36 -3.49 -4.12 -12.86
N TYR A 37 -4.54 -4.93 -13.05
CA TYR A 37 -4.56 -6.30 -12.52
C TYR A 37 -3.42 -7.15 -13.06
N VAL A 38 -3.08 -7.03 -14.35
CA VAL A 38 -1.93 -7.76 -14.93
C VAL A 38 -0.62 -7.30 -14.30
N MET A 39 -0.43 -5.99 -14.10
CA MET A 39 0.76 -5.45 -13.45
C MET A 39 0.88 -5.91 -11.99
N LEU A 40 -0.23 -5.87 -11.23
CA LEU A 40 -0.25 -6.35 -9.85
C LEU A 40 -0.10 -7.86 -9.74
N PHE A 41 -0.62 -8.62 -10.71
CA PHE A 41 -0.40 -10.06 -10.76
C PHE A 41 1.07 -10.38 -11.02
N ASN A 42 1.71 -9.67 -11.96
CA ASN A 42 3.14 -9.79 -12.20
C ASN A 42 3.94 -9.41 -10.94
N TYR A 43 3.56 -8.35 -10.23
CA TYR A 43 4.17 -8.00 -8.95
C TYR A 43 4.03 -9.13 -7.93
N ALA A 44 2.82 -9.66 -7.73
CA ALA A 44 2.59 -10.76 -6.79
C ALA A 44 3.42 -12.01 -7.17
N ASN A 45 3.51 -12.32 -8.46
CA ASN A 45 4.30 -13.42 -9.00
C ASN A 45 5.81 -13.27 -8.68
N THR A 46 6.32 -12.04 -8.58
CA THR A 46 7.72 -11.80 -8.18
C THR A 46 7.98 -11.92 -6.67
N LEU A 47 6.94 -12.11 -5.84
CA LEU A 47 7.14 -12.31 -4.41
C LEU A 47 7.82 -13.67 -4.16
N PRO A 48 8.88 -13.74 -3.33
CA PRO A 48 9.55 -15.00 -3.00
C PRO A 48 8.55 -16.03 -2.46
N GLY A 49 8.60 -17.27 -2.95
CA GLY A 49 7.69 -18.34 -2.54
C GLY A 49 6.30 -18.32 -3.20
N PHE A 50 5.95 -17.30 -3.99
CA PHE A 50 4.64 -17.23 -4.64
C PHE A 50 4.38 -18.43 -5.57
N GLN A 51 5.38 -18.85 -6.34
CA GLN A 51 5.25 -19.98 -7.28
C GLN A 51 5.12 -21.33 -6.59
N ASP A 52 5.54 -21.44 -5.32
CA ASP A 52 5.45 -22.66 -4.54
C ASP A 52 4.04 -22.85 -3.92
N LEU A 53 3.22 -21.79 -3.94
CA LEU A 53 1.83 -21.83 -3.47
C LEU A 53 0.91 -22.59 -4.43
N SER A 54 -0.13 -23.22 -3.87
CA SER A 54 -1.24 -23.73 -4.67
C SER A 54 -1.94 -22.62 -5.47
N ASN A 55 -2.60 -22.96 -6.59
CA ASN A 55 -3.36 -21.98 -7.38
C ASN A 55 -4.41 -21.20 -6.55
N ALA A 56 -5.02 -21.86 -5.56
CA ALA A 56 -6.00 -21.21 -4.68
C ALA A 56 -5.30 -20.17 -3.77
N SER A 57 -4.16 -20.54 -3.19
CA SER A 57 -3.34 -19.66 -2.34
C SER A 57 -2.72 -18.51 -3.14
N GLN A 58 -2.27 -18.75 -4.38
CA GLN A 58 -1.81 -17.69 -5.29
C GLN A 58 -2.89 -16.65 -5.57
N ASN A 59 -4.11 -17.11 -5.90
CA ASN A 59 -5.24 -16.21 -6.13
C ASN A 59 -5.62 -15.42 -4.87
N PHE A 60 -5.47 -16.02 -3.69
CA PHE A 60 -5.72 -15.36 -2.42
C PHE A 60 -4.66 -14.28 -2.13
N LEU A 61 -3.37 -14.62 -2.26
CA LEU A 61 -2.27 -13.68 -2.08
C LEU A 61 -2.32 -12.53 -3.10
N PHE A 62 -2.72 -12.80 -4.34
CA PHE A 62 -2.95 -11.76 -5.34
C PHE A 62 -4.03 -10.74 -4.89
N ARG A 63 -5.15 -11.21 -4.34
CA ARG A 63 -6.20 -10.30 -3.81
C ARG A 63 -5.67 -9.46 -2.65
N ILE A 64 -4.85 -10.04 -1.78
CA ILE A 64 -4.17 -9.30 -0.71
C ILE A 64 -3.24 -8.25 -1.32
N ALA A 65 -2.41 -8.61 -2.29
CA ALA A 65 -1.49 -7.67 -2.94
C ALA A 65 -2.21 -6.46 -3.54
N CYS A 66 -3.39 -6.66 -4.15
CA CYS A 66 -4.23 -5.56 -4.63
C CYS A 66 -4.69 -4.61 -3.51
N GLY A 67 -5.09 -5.16 -2.36
CA GLY A 67 -5.52 -4.37 -1.20
C GLY A 67 -4.35 -3.65 -0.50
N VAL A 68 -3.21 -4.33 -0.39
CA VAL A 68 -1.98 -3.75 0.16
C VAL A 68 -1.47 -2.63 -0.75
N ASP A 69 -1.45 -2.81 -2.07
CA ASP A 69 -1.10 -1.75 -3.02
C ASP A 69 -2.01 -0.52 -2.88
N PHE A 70 -3.32 -0.76 -2.74
CA PHE A 70 -4.30 0.29 -2.56
C PHE A 70 -3.99 1.18 -1.35
N VAL A 71 -3.46 0.62 -0.25
CA VAL A 71 -3.13 1.38 0.98
C VAL A 71 -1.69 1.88 0.98
N ILE A 72 -0.72 0.97 0.84
CA ILE A 72 0.70 1.26 1.05
C ILE A 72 1.26 2.14 -0.08
N SER A 73 0.98 1.82 -1.34
CA SER A 73 1.44 2.65 -2.46
C SER A 73 0.79 4.04 -2.44
N SER A 74 -0.51 4.09 -2.14
CA SER A 74 -1.24 5.35 -1.97
C SER A 74 -0.63 6.22 -0.85
N SER A 75 -0.25 5.61 0.27
CA SER A 75 0.35 6.32 1.40
C SER A 75 1.74 6.84 1.07
N TYR A 76 2.54 6.04 0.36
CA TYR A 76 3.84 6.44 -0.13
C TYR A 76 3.76 7.66 -1.05
N TYR A 77 2.90 7.59 -2.08
CA TYR A 77 2.71 8.70 -3.02
C TYR A 77 2.18 9.96 -2.32
N THR A 78 1.30 9.77 -1.33
CA THR A 78 0.80 10.86 -0.50
C THR A 78 1.93 11.56 0.27
N ASN A 79 2.81 10.82 0.94
CA ASN A 79 3.98 11.39 1.61
C ASN A 79 4.91 12.14 0.66
N CYS A 80 5.12 11.60 -0.55
CA CYS A 80 6.04 12.20 -1.51
C CYS A 80 5.50 13.51 -2.11
N ILE A 81 4.22 13.58 -2.48
CA ILE A 81 3.70 14.70 -3.28
C ILE A 81 2.33 15.26 -2.83
N GLY A 82 1.66 14.64 -1.85
CA GLY A 82 0.30 14.97 -1.42
C GLY A 82 0.20 15.71 -0.07
N THR A 83 1.13 15.50 0.85
CA THR A 83 1.04 15.96 2.26
C THR A 83 0.87 17.47 2.40
N GLU A 84 1.65 18.27 1.66
CA GLU A 84 1.58 19.74 1.72
C GLU A 84 0.21 20.25 1.28
N SER A 85 -0.34 19.69 0.21
CA SER A 85 -1.62 20.10 -0.38
C SER A 85 -2.83 19.37 0.23
N LYS A 86 -2.61 18.53 1.24
CA LYS A 86 -3.65 17.75 1.92
C LYS A 86 -4.45 16.88 0.95
N LEU A 87 -3.73 16.23 0.03
CA LEU A 87 -4.26 15.34 -0.98
C LEU A 87 -3.88 13.90 -0.63
N LEU A 88 -4.86 13.00 -0.53
CA LEU A 88 -4.60 11.57 -0.58
C LEU A 88 -4.45 11.16 -2.04
N ILE A 89 -3.28 10.62 -2.39
CA ILE A 89 -2.94 10.25 -3.76
C ILE A 89 -3.19 8.77 -3.97
N ASN A 90 -4.00 8.42 -4.97
CA ASN A 90 -4.27 7.04 -5.35
C ASN A 90 -3.17 6.50 -6.27
N GLN A 91 -3.10 5.18 -6.38
CA GLN A 91 -2.12 4.46 -7.19
C GLN A 91 -2.28 4.67 -8.72
N ASP A 92 -3.44 5.15 -9.16
CA ASP A 92 -3.78 5.44 -10.56
C ASP A 92 -3.51 6.91 -10.97
N GLY A 93 -2.85 7.68 -10.09
CA GLY A 93 -2.57 9.10 -10.34
C GLY A 93 -3.78 10.02 -10.11
N THR A 94 -4.86 9.51 -9.50
CA THR A 94 -5.95 10.37 -9.03
C THR A 94 -5.72 10.85 -7.59
N TYR A 95 -6.46 11.85 -7.14
CA TYR A 95 -6.38 12.34 -5.75
C TYR A 95 -7.73 12.66 -5.13
N ILE A 96 -7.78 12.56 -3.80
CA ILE A 96 -8.91 12.99 -2.97
C ILE A 96 -8.44 14.14 -2.07
N GLN A 97 -9.15 15.27 -2.09
CA GLN A 97 -8.92 16.36 -1.15
C GLN A 97 -9.32 15.91 0.26
N MET A 98 -8.40 16.02 1.22
CA MET A 98 -8.61 15.59 2.61
C MET A 98 -8.70 16.74 3.60
N MET A 99 -8.47 17.98 3.15
CA MET A 99 -8.76 19.18 3.95
C MET A 99 -9.52 20.22 3.09
N PRO A 100 -10.81 20.50 3.38
CA PRO A 100 -11.65 19.79 4.36
C PRO A 100 -11.81 18.31 3.97
N LEU A 101 -12.17 17.47 4.95
CA LEU A 101 -12.48 16.07 4.68
C LEU A 101 -13.67 15.96 3.72
N PRO A 102 -13.69 14.98 2.81
CA PRO A 102 -14.84 14.73 1.97
C PRO A 102 -16.01 14.22 2.83
N LEU A 103 -17.24 14.42 2.34
CA LEU A 103 -18.44 13.86 2.97
C LEU A 103 -18.32 12.34 3.05
N LEU A 104 -18.80 11.74 4.14
CA LEU A 104 -18.75 10.29 4.33
C LEU A 104 -19.97 9.58 3.75
N GLY A 105 -21.03 10.32 3.40
CA GLY A 105 -22.28 9.74 2.91
C GLY A 105 -23.24 9.33 4.03
N ASP A 106 -23.00 9.77 5.27
CA ASP A 106 -23.88 9.56 6.42
C ASP A 106 -24.50 10.87 6.93
N GLU A 107 -24.01 12.02 6.43
CA GLU A 107 -24.47 13.32 6.83
C GLU A 107 -25.91 13.57 6.34
N PRO A 108 -26.77 14.25 7.13
CA PRO A 108 -28.15 14.49 6.74
C PRO A 108 -28.27 15.20 5.39
N GLY A 109 -29.13 14.68 4.50
CA GLY A 109 -29.37 15.26 3.17
C GLY A 109 -28.36 14.85 2.11
N THR A 110 -27.34 14.04 2.45
CA THR A 110 -26.35 13.56 1.48
C THR A 110 -26.98 12.68 0.41
N GLU A 111 -28.05 11.96 0.73
CA GLU A 111 -28.83 11.16 -0.22
C GLU A 111 -29.37 11.98 -1.40
N LEU A 112 -29.59 13.29 -1.22
CA LEU A 112 -30.07 14.20 -2.28
C LEU A 112 -28.97 14.52 -3.32
N MET A 113 -27.70 14.25 -2.99
CA MET A 113 -26.56 14.47 -3.89
C MET A 113 -26.34 13.31 -4.88
N PHE A 114 -27.11 12.22 -4.74
CA PHE A 114 -26.98 11.01 -5.55
C PHE A 114 -28.29 10.71 -6.26
N THR A 115 -28.21 10.20 -7.48
CA THR A 115 -29.43 9.87 -8.25
C THR A 115 -29.99 8.52 -7.83
N LYS A 116 -29.12 7.60 -7.40
CA LYS A 116 -29.47 6.22 -7.03
C LYS A 116 -28.83 5.84 -5.71
N LYS A 117 -29.53 5.02 -4.93
CA LYS A 117 -29.01 4.45 -3.66
C LYS A 117 -27.70 3.68 -3.87
N GLU A 118 -27.58 2.92 -4.96
CA GLU A 118 -26.36 2.18 -5.30
C GLU A 118 -25.14 3.10 -5.50
N GLU A 119 -25.38 4.32 -6.00
CA GLU A 119 -24.34 5.32 -6.22
C GLU A 119 -23.79 5.83 -4.87
N LEU A 120 -24.70 6.08 -3.91
CA LEU A 120 -24.34 6.45 -2.54
C LEU A 120 -23.59 5.31 -1.84
N GLU A 121 -24.06 4.07 -1.93
CA GLU A 121 -23.36 2.93 -1.32
C GLU A 121 -21.96 2.74 -1.92
N LYS A 122 -21.82 2.87 -3.25
CA LYS A 122 -20.51 2.85 -3.92
C LYS A 122 -19.60 3.95 -3.38
N TYR A 123 -20.11 5.18 -3.28
CA TYR A 123 -19.36 6.32 -2.74
C TYR A 123 -18.86 6.03 -1.32
N LYS A 124 -19.74 5.57 -0.43
CA LYS A 124 -19.43 5.25 0.97
C LYS A 124 -18.35 4.17 1.07
N ASN A 125 -18.46 3.11 0.26
CA ASN A 125 -17.51 2.00 0.25
C ASN A 125 -16.11 2.40 -0.23
N ILE A 126 -15.98 3.51 -0.97
CA ILE A 126 -14.68 4.01 -1.44
C ILE A 126 -14.15 5.10 -0.51
N ILE A 127 -14.96 6.10 -0.19
CA ILE A 127 -14.50 7.30 0.51
C ILE A 127 -14.26 7.02 2.00
N LYS A 128 -15.13 6.25 2.68
CA LYS A 128 -14.94 5.99 4.12
C LYS A 128 -13.62 5.31 4.44
N PRO A 129 -13.20 4.23 3.73
CA PRO A 129 -11.89 3.63 3.98
C PRO A 129 -10.74 4.60 3.69
N ARG A 130 -10.87 5.46 2.67
CA ARG A 130 -9.85 6.47 2.34
C ARG A 130 -9.71 7.54 3.43
N VAL A 131 -10.83 8.06 3.93
CA VAL A 131 -10.82 9.02 5.04
C VAL A 131 -10.28 8.38 6.32
N LYS A 132 -10.70 7.14 6.62
CA LYS A 132 -10.17 6.40 7.76
C LYS A 132 -8.65 6.22 7.66
N SER A 133 -8.16 5.81 6.49
CA SER A 133 -6.72 5.70 6.22
C SER A 133 -5.99 7.03 6.40
N TRP A 134 -6.59 8.14 5.95
CA TRP A 134 -6.01 9.48 6.12
C TRP A 134 -5.91 9.89 7.59
N ILE A 135 -6.92 9.59 8.40
CA ILE A 135 -6.97 10.00 9.81
C ILE A 135 -6.10 9.10 10.69
N GLU A 136 -6.18 7.78 10.50
CA GLU A 136 -5.61 6.80 11.43
C GLU A 136 -4.25 6.27 10.98
N PHE A 137 -4.06 6.05 9.67
CA PHE A 137 -2.86 5.37 9.15
C PHE A 137 -1.80 6.35 8.65
N MET A 138 -2.20 7.37 7.88
CA MET A 138 -1.26 8.33 7.29
C MET A 138 -0.33 9.00 8.32
N PRO A 139 -0.78 9.44 9.51
CA PRO A 139 0.14 10.04 10.48
C PRO A 139 1.22 9.06 10.97
N LEU A 140 0.87 7.78 11.12
CA LEU A 140 1.81 6.73 11.49
C LEU A 140 2.80 6.46 10.36
N TYR A 141 2.30 6.38 9.13
CA TYR A 141 3.10 6.13 7.95
C TYR A 141 4.02 7.31 7.59
N GLU A 142 3.57 8.55 7.79
CA GLU A 142 4.37 9.77 7.68
C GLU A 142 5.52 9.76 8.70
N ALA A 143 5.25 9.41 9.96
CA ALA A 143 6.28 9.34 10.99
C ALA A 143 7.40 8.32 10.69
N LEU A 144 7.11 7.26 9.92
CA LEU A 144 8.12 6.28 9.49
C LEU A 144 9.10 6.84 8.45
N HIS A 145 8.71 7.87 7.68
CA HIS A 145 9.50 8.45 6.60
C HIS A 145 10.24 7.42 5.71
N PRO A 146 9.55 6.38 5.19
CA PRO A 146 10.23 5.31 4.49
C PRO A 146 10.87 5.82 3.20
N SER A 147 12.10 5.38 2.94
CA SER A 147 12.70 5.40 1.61
C SER A 147 11.88 4.56 0.62
N PHE A 148 12.20 4.67 -0.66
CA PHE A 148 11.53 3.87 -1.68
C PHE A 148 11.72 2.37 -1.44
N GLU A 149 12.95 1.96 -1.13
CA GLU A 149 13.30 0.58 -0.80
C GLU A 149 12.52 0.06 0.42
N GLU A 150 12.48 0.83 1.51
CA GLU A 150 11.75 0.44 2.73
C GLU A 150 10.25 0.30 2.44
N ASN A 151 9.67 1.20 1.64
CA ASN A 151 8.29 1.08 1.23
C ASN A 151 8.04 -0.19 0.38
N CYS A 152 8.95 -0.52 -0.55
CA CYS A 152 8.84 -1.74 -1.35
C CYS A 152 8.86 -3.00 -0.47
N ILE A 153 9.75 -3.06 0.52
CA ILE A 153 9.84 -4.18 1.47
C ILE A 153 8.63 -4.22 2.38
N LEU A 154 8.21 -3.07 2.95
CA LEU A 154 7.03 -2.97 3.81
C LEU A 154 5.78 -3.46 3.07
N LYS A 155 5.62 -3.10 1.79
CA LYS A 155 4.53 -3.60 0.95
C LYS A 155 4.57 -5.12 0.80
N ALA A 156 5.73 -5.70 0.51
CA ALA A 156 5.87 -7.16 0.43
C ALA A 156 5.57 -7.84 1.77
N LEU A 157 6.04 -7.26 2.88
CA LEU A 157 5.79 -7.75 4.23
C LEU A 157 4.29 -7.73 4.57
N CYS A 158 3.59 -6.64 4.27
CA CYS A 158 2.14 -6.55 4.46
C CYS A 158 1.38 -7.63 3.68
N CYS A 159 1.82 -7.97 2.46
CA CYS A 159 1.22 -9.06 1.68
C CYS A 159 1.32 -10.40 2.42
N TRP A 160 2.53 -10.78 2.83
CA TRP A 160 2.78 -12.07 3.46
C TRP A 160 2.24 -12.15 4.89
N GLN A 161 2.34 -11.08 5.67
CA GLN A 161 1.76 -11.03 7.02
C GLN A 161 0.24 -11.18 6.98
N THR A 162 -0.44 -10.48 6.07
CA THR A 162 -1.90 -10.59 5.91
C THR A 162 -2.30 -11.97 5.40
N ALA A 163 -1.49 -12.56 4.52
CA ALA A 163 -1.75 -13.88 3.99
C ALA A 163 -1.56 -14.97 5.05
N HIS A 164 -0.56 -14.84 5.92
CA HIS A 164 -0.20 -15.85 6.92
C HIS A 164 -1.37 -16.19 7.84
N PHE A 165 -2.04 -15.17 8.39
CA PHE A 165 -3.21 -15.37 9.26
C PHE A 165 -4.37 -16.12 8.59
N ASN A 166 -4.48 -16.04 7.27
CA ASN A 166 -5.61 -16.62 6.54
C ASN A 166 -5.26 -17.93 5.80
N LEU A 167 -3.98 -18.15 5.48
CA LEU A 167 -3.51 -19.36 4.78
C LEU A 167 -3.13 -20.50 5.73
N GLN A 168 -2.78 -20.21 6.99
CA GLN A 168 -2.54 -21.23 8.03
C GLN A 168 -3.73 -22.18 8.22
N GLU A 169 -4.95 -21.73 7.95
CA GLU A 169 -6.16 -22.56 8.04
C GLU A 169 -6.35 -23.47 6.81
N CYS A 170 -5.71 -23.16 5.68
CA CYS A 170 -6.01 -23.76 4.38
C CYS A 170 -4.95 -24.74 3.86
N ASP A 171 -3.67 -24.59 4.23
CA ASP A 171 -2.59 -25.41 3.65
C ASP A 171 -1.34 -25.47 4.55
N LYS A 172 -1.06 -26.66 5.12
CA LYS A 172 0.02 -26.86 6.10
C LYS A 172 1.42 -26.78 5.49
N ASP A 173 1.61 -27.29 4.28
CA ASP A 173 2.91 -27.30 3.60
C ASP A 173 3.29 -25.87 3.13
N THR A 174 2.27 -25.06 2.82
CA THR A 174 2.42 -23.63 2.53
C THR A 174 2.84 -22.82 3.77
N SER A 175 2.52 -23.26 4.99
CA SER A 175 2.82 -22.51 6.22
C SER A 175 4.33 -22.33 6.46
N GLU A 176 5.13 -23.37 6.24
CA GLU A 176 6.58 -23.33 6.48
C GLU A 176 7.29 -22.37 5.50
N VAL A 177 6.88 -22.38 4.23
CA VAL A 177 7.40 -21.45 3.21
C VAL A 177 7.06 -20.02 3.57
N MET A 178 5.83 -19.76 4.04
CA MET A 178 5.40 -18.42 4.44
C MET A 178 6.13 -17.90 5.67
N GLU A 179 6.37 -18.74 6.67
CA GLU A 179 7.12 -18.37 7.88
C GLU A 179 8.57 -18.01 7.53
N LEU A 180 9.20 -18.80 6.65
CA LEU A 180 10.54 -18.51 6.16
C LEU A 180 10.58 -17.19 5.37
N VAL A 181 9.64 -16.99 4.44
CA VAL A 181 9.58 -15.76 3.63
C VAL A 181 9.29 -14.53 4.51
N ASN A 182 8.36 -14.62 5.46
CA ASN A 182 8.11 -13.55 6.42
C ASN A 182 9.37 -13.22 7.22
N SER A 183 10.07 -14.24 7.74
CA SER A 183 11.30 -14.04 8.49
C SER A 183 12.39 -13.36 7.64
N LEU A 184 12.55 -13.78 6.39
CA LEU A 184 13.51 -13.17 5.45
C LEU A 184 13.17 -11.71 5.13
N ILE A 185 11.88 -11.39 4.95
CA ILE A 185 11.45 -10.02 4.67
C ILE A 185 11.60 -9.14 5.91
N ILE A 186 11.27 -9.66 7.10
CA ILE A 186 11.49 -8.98 8.37
C ILE A 186 12.98 -8.72 8.59
N MET A 187 13.85 -9.71 8.35
CA MET A 187 15.29 -9.53 8.41
C MET A 187 15.77 -8.50 7.39
N SER A 188 15.27 -8.53 6.15
CA SER A 188 15.63 -7.54 5.12
C SER A 188 15.17 -6.13 5.50
N PHE A 189 13.99 -6.01 6.10
CA PHE A 189 13.47 -4.74 6.63
C PHE A 189 14.36 -4.25 7.76
N PHE A 190 14.69 -5.10 8.73
CA PHE A 190 15.60 -4.77 9.81
C PHE A 190 17.02 -4.52 9.34
N GLU A 191 17.56 -5.16 8.32
CA GLU A 191 18.89 -4.84 7.79
C GLU A 191 18.94 -3.46 7.14
N ILE A 192 17.86 -3.06 6.45
CA ILE A 192 17.74 -1.68 5.94
C ILE A 192 17.57 -0.70 7.10
N MET A 193 16.79 -1.08 8.12
CA MET A 193 16.56 -0.28 9.30
C MET A 193 17.68 -0.35 10.35
N ASP A 194 18.62 -1.30 10.35
CA ASP A 194 19.67 -1.47 11.37
C ASP A 194 20.83 -0.50 11.13
N GLY A 195 20.71 0.34 10.09
CA GLY A 195 21.34 1.66 10.06
C GLY A 195 20.72 2.67 11.04
N ASP A 196 19.59 2.34 11.69
CA ASP A 196 18.82 3.17 12.62
C ASP A 196 19.14 2.77 14.09
N PRO A 197 19.64 3.71 14.91
CA PRO A 197 19.98 3.45 16.31
C PRO A 197 18.80 3.06 17.21
N LEU A 198 17.57 3.49 16.91
CA LEU A 198 16.41 3.31 17.79
C LEU A 198 15.89 1.87 17.79
N ILE A 199 15.98 1.19 16.64
CA ILE A 199 15.58 -0.22 16.51
C ILE A 199 16.58 -1.15 17.16
N ASN A 200 17.87 -0.85 17.01
CA ASN A 200 18.94 -1.54 17.74
C ASN A 200 18.73 -1.44 19.26
N GLU A 201 18.26 -0.30 19.77
CA GLU A 201 17.92 -0.14 21.17
C GLU A 201 16.74 -1.03 21.59
N ILE A 202 15.66 -1.10 20.78
CA ILE A 202 14.49 -1.94 21.05
C ILE A 202 14.83 -3.44 21.01
N LEU A 203 15.60 -3.89 20.01
CA LEU A 203 16.04 -5.28 19.89
C LEU A 203 17.02 -5.69 21.01
N SER A 204 17.87 -4.77 21.47
CA SER A 204 18.79 -5.02 22.59
C SER A 204 18.11 -5.01 23.96
N THR A 205 16.98 -4.31 24.10
CA THR A 205 16.22 -4.24 25.37
C THR A 205 15.19 -5.36 25.51
N THR A 206 14.85 -6.08 24.45
CA THR A 206 13.91 -7.20 24.53
C THR A 206 14.61 -8.55 24.58
N THR A 207 14.69 -9.10 25.79
CA THR A 207 14.83 -10.54 26.06
C THR A 207 13.58 -11.33 25.61
N LEU A 208 12.97 -11.00 24.47
CA LEU A 208 11.70 -11.56 24.01
C LEU A 208 11.80 -12.97 23.40
N PHE A 209 12.99 -13.57 23.40
CA PHE A 209 13.21 -14.97 22.98
C PHE A 209 13.98 -15.81 24.01
N SER A 210 13.75 -15.57 25.31
CA SER A 210 14.11 -16.53 26.37
C SER A 210 12.87 -17.21 26.94
#